data_AF-A0A143HCR8-F1
#
_entry.id   AF-A0A143HCR8-F1
#
_cell.length_a   1.000
_cell.length_b   1.000
_cell.length_c   1.000
_cell.angle_alpha   90.00
_cell.angle_beta   90.00
_cell.angle_gamma   90.00
#
_symmetry.space_group_name_H-M   'P 1'
#
loop_
_entity.id
_entity.type
_entity.pdbx_description
1 polymer ?
#
loop_
_entity_poly.entity_id
_entity_poly.type
_entity_poly.pdbx_seq_one_letter_code
_entity_poly.pdbx_strand_id
1 'polypeptide(L)'
;MYSAPQLSFSHIFPIGTSTEYQWIKGTLFSLASFTGLEGYLVLRKYVLTEDKIRFKDILIYQLIITLFIAFIIIIVEMFFAKASLPYLTEPVLYILKSIEVTFVKRLDIFFLYMWLAWSIISCSLIVFNIRIVYFQKERKHPKLAMAVLHILLFIGSIGFLNIRSVEFIRDNFPYLYIPITVLLSIIVIWTNKRRDTKCVK
;
A
#
# COMPACT_ATOMS: atom_id res chain seq x y z
N MET A 1 -16.20 35.95 2.72
CA MET A 1 -16.96 35.28 1.65
C MET A 1 -16.10 34.10 1.20
N TYR A 2 -16.28 32.95 1.85
CA TYR A 2 -15.45 31.75 1.60
C TYR A 2 -15.91 31.14 0.29
N SER A 3 -15.13 31.36 -0.78
CA SER A 3 -15.38 30.72 -2.06
C SER A 3 -14.99 29.26 -1.91
N ALA A 4 -15.99 28.38 -1.87
CA ALA A 4 -15.73 26.96 -2.03
C ALA A 4 -14.91 26.77 -3.32
N PRO A 5 -13.82 25.98 -3.30
CA PRO A 5 -13.07 25.69 -4.51
C PRO A 5 -14.04 25.12 -5.55
N GLN A 6 -14.06 25.72 -6.74
CA GLN A 6 -14.98 25.37 -7.82
C GLN A 6 -14.66 23.94 -8.29
N LEU A 7 -15.38 22.97 -7.74
CA LEU A 7 -15.26 21.55 -8.06
C LEU A 7 -15.83 21.30 -9.45
N SER A 8 -14.98 20.84 -10.37
CA SER A 8 -15.39 20.58 -11.75
C SER A 8 -15.60 19.08 -11.99
N PHE A 9 -16.86 18.68 -12.16
CA PHE A 9 -17.23 17.31 -12.51
C PHE A 9 -16.68 16.87 -13.89
N SER A 10 -16.38 17.82 -14.77
CA SER A 10 -15.83 17.56 -16.10
C SER A 10 -14.41 16.97 -16.07
N HIS A 11 -13.71 17.05 -14.93
CA HIS A 11 -12.35 16.49 -14.81
C HIS A 11 -12.34 14.98 -14.51
N ILE A 12 -13.42 14.43 -13.95
CA ILE A 12 -13.47 13.07 -13.38
C ILE A 12 -13.18 11.99 -14.43
N PHE A 13 -13.71 12.13 -15.65
CA PHE A 13 -13.59 11.10 -16.68
C PHE A 13 -12.76 11.59 -17.87
N PRO A 14 -11.55 11.05 -18.12
CA PRO A 14 -10.80 11.28 -19.35
C PRO A 14 -11.42 10.48 -20.53
N ILE A 15 -12.72 10.64 -20.77
CA ILE A 15 -13.39 10.02 -21.93
C ILE A 15 -12.80 10.68 -23.20
N GLY A 16 -12.17 9.87 -24.04
CA GLY A 16 -11.59 10.31 -25.32
C GLY A 16 -10.21 10.95 -25.26
N THR A 17 -9.61 11.12 -24.07
CA THR A 17 -8.26 11.71 -23.92
C THR A 17 -7.21 10.72 -23.41
N SER A 18 -7.64 9.54 -22.97
CA SER A 18 -6.77 8.49 -22.43
C SER A 18 -6.48 7.40 -23.46
N THR A 19 -5.23 6.94 -23.50
CA THR A 19 -4.76 5.84 -24.36
C THR A 19 -4.76 4.51 -23.59
N GLU A 20 -4.87 3.38 -24.29
CA GLU A 20 -4.82 2.03 -23.68
C GLU A 20 -3.59 1.82 -22.79
N TYR A 21 -2.42 2.33 -23.22
CA TYR A 21 -1.20 2.29 -22.43
C TYR A 21 -1.31 3.04 -21.10
N GLN A 22 -2.00 4.18 -21.07
CA GLN A 22 -2.24 4.93 -19.84
C GLN A 22 -3.16 4.17 -18.88
N TRP A 23 -4.14 3.42 -19.38
CA TRP A 23 -5.00 2.57 -18.56
C TRP A 23 -4.22 1.42 -17.90
N ILE A 24 -3.37 0.74 -18.67
CA ILE A 24 -2.50 -0.34 -18.14
C ILE A 24 -1.54 0.22 -17.10
N LYS A 25 -0.86 1.33 -17.43
CA LYS A 25 0.06 2.00 -16.50
C LYS A 25 -0.67 2.42 -15.23
N GLY A 26 -1.83 3.08 -15.35
CA GLY A 26 -2.66 3.48 -14.21
C GLY A 26 -3.00 2.29 -13.32
N THR A 27 -3.43 1.18 -13.91
CA THR A 27 -3.76 -0.04 -13.17
C THR A 27 -2.55 -0.62 -12.43
N LEU A 28 -1.37 -0.65 -13.06
CA LEU A 28 -0.13 -1.09 -12.41
C LEU A 28 0.22 -0.20 -11.19
N PHE A 29 0.11 1.12 -11.32
CA PHE A 29 0.36 2.02 -10.20
C PHE A 29 -0.72 1.88 -9.10
N SER A 30 -1.99 1.69 -9.46
CA SER A 30 -3.08 1.48 -8.50
C SER A 30 -2.96 0.16 -7.74
N LEU A 31 -2.43 -0.89 -8.36
CA LEU A 31 -2.18 -2.17 -7.69
C LEU A 31 -1.23 -2.04 -6.50
N ALA A 32 -0.25 -1.12 -6.57
CA ALA A 32 0.65 -0.86 -5.45
C ALA A 32 -0.08 -0.26 -4.22
N SER A 33 -1.24 0.37 -4.40
CA SER A 33 -2.05 0.89 -3.29
C SER A 33 -2.67 -0.22 -2.43
N PHE A 34 -2.73 -1.46 -2.93
CA PHE A 34 -3.22 -2.63 -2.20
C PHE A 34 -2.09 -3.44 -1.54
N THR A 35 -0.93 -2.82 -1.36
CA THR A 35 0.20 -3.42 -0.64
C THR A 35 -0.18 -3.82 0.78
N GLY A 36 0.18 -5.04 1.17
CA GLY A 36 -0.13 -5.62 2.49
C GLY A 36 -1.08 -6.80 2.44
N LEU A 37 -1.81 -7.01 1.34
CA LEU A 37 -2.68 -8.18 1.17
C LEU A 37 -1.89 -9.50 1.18
N GLU A 38 -0.63 -9.49 0.77
CA GLU A 38 0.29 -10.63 0.88
C GLU A 38 0.54 -11.05 2.33
N GLY A 39 0.41 -10.13 3.29
CA GLY A 39 0.53 -10.42 4.72
C GLY A 39 -0.51 -11.44 5.17
N TYR A 40 -1.73 -11.38 4.63
CA TYR A 40 -2.75 -12.41 4.89
C TYR A 40 -2.30 -13.79 4.41
N LEU A 41 -1.75 -13.91 3.19
CA LEU A 41 -1.29 -15.18 2.64
C LEU A 41 -0.16 -15.80 3.47
N VAL A 42 0.71 -14.95 4.03
CA VAL A 42 1.81 -15.37 4.89
C VAL A 42 1.32 -15.76 6.28
N LEU A 43 0.45 -14.96 6.89
CA LEU A 43 -0.01 -15.11 8.27
C LEU A 43 -1.08 -16.18 8.44
N ARG A 44 -1.86 -16.52 7.40
CA ARG A 44 -2.96 -17.51 7.50
C ARG A 44 -2.53 -18.88 8.04
N LYS A 45 -1.26 -19.28 7.84
CA LYS A 45 -0.75 -20.58 8.33
C LYS A 45 -0.38 -20.54 9.83
N TYR A 46 -0.39 -19.35 10.42
CA TYR A 46 -0.06 -19.07 11.82
C TYR A 46 -1.30 -18.70 12.66
N VAL A 47 -2.42 -18.40 12.01
CA VAL A 47 -3.74 -18.21 12.65
C VAL A 47 -4.37 -19.58 12.89
N LEU A 48 -5.14 -19.73 13.99
CA LEU A 48 -5.74 -21.00 14.41
C LEU A 48 -6.51 -21.67 13.26
N THR A 49 -6.36 -23.00 13.15
CA THR A 49 -6.97 -23.81 12.09
C THR A 49 -8.50 -23.81 12.08
N GLU A 50 -9.12 -23.48 13.20
CA GLU A 50 -10.56 -23.41 13.39
C GLU A 50 -11.15 -22.09 12.84
N ASP A 51 -10.37 -21.01 12.87
CA ASP A 51 -10.74 -19.69 12.36
C ASP A 51 -10.38 -19.53 10.88
N LYS A 52 -11.01 -20.34 10.02
CA LYS A 52 -10.90 -20.13 8.57
C LYS A 52 -11.56 -18.80 8.21
N ILE A 53 -10.73 -17.79 7.96
CA ILE A 53 -11.17 -16.48 7.45
C ILE A 53 -12.01 -16.70 6.19
N ARG A 54 -13.25 -16.22 6.20
CA ARG A 54 -14.20 -16.46 5.11
C ARG A 54 -13.85 -15.53 3.95
N PHE A 55 -14.05 -16.01 2.73
CA PHE A 55 -13.86 -15.19 1.52
C PHE A 55 -14.64 -13.87 1.59
N LYS A 56 -15.83 -13.88 2.20
CA LYS A 56 -16.66 -12.69 2.42
C LYS A 56 -15.91 -11.60 3.21
N ASP A 57 -15.16 -11.98 4.23
CA ASP A 57 -14.47 -11.01 5.11
C ASP A 57 -13.33 -10.32 4.35
N ILE A 58 -12.59 -11.08 3.54
CA ILE A 58 -11.55 -10.55 2.64
C ILE A 58 -12.16 -9.63 1.59
N LEU A 59 -13.30 -10.01 1.00
CA LEU A 59 -13.98 -9.20 0.00
C LEU A 59 -14.48 -7.88 0.59
N ILE A 60 -15.07 -7.91 1.79
CA ILE A 60 -15.51 -6.70 2.50
C ILE A 60 -14.32 -5.78 2.79
N TYR A 61 -13.23 -6.33 3.33
CA TYR A 61 -12.00 -5.58 3.57
C TYR A 61 -11.48 -4.90 2.30
N GLN A 62 -11.39 -5.66 1.21
CA GLN A 62 -10.90 -5.16 -0.07
C GLN A 62 -11.83 -4.08 -0.65
N LEU A 63 -13.14 -4.25 -0.53
CA LEU A 63 -14.13 -3.29 -1.02
C LEU A 63 -14.03 -1.97 -0.27
N ILE A 64 -13.89 -2.01 1.07
CA ILE A 64 -13.75 -0.80 1.89
C ILE A 64 -12.51 0.00 1.47
N ILE A 65 -11.37 -0.66 1.31
CA ILE A 65 -10.12 0.00 0.88
C ILE A 65 -10.27 0.58 -0.53
N THR A 66 -10.87 -0.18 -1.44
CA THR A 66 -11.09 0.26 -2.83
C THR A 66 -11.97 1.51 -2.87
N LEU A 67 -13.07 1.52 -2.14
CA LEU A 67 -13.97 2.66 -2.06
C LEU A 67 -13.29 3.89 -1.44
N PHE A 68 -12.48 3.68 -0.39
CA PHE A 68 -11.72 4.76 0.24
C PHE A 68 -10.70 5.39 -0.71
N ILE A 69 -9.91 4.57 -1.42
CA ILE A 69 -8.94 5.06 -2.40
C ILE A 69 -9.65 5.75 -3.57
N ALA A 70 -10.73 5.16 -4.08
CA ALA A 70 -11.51 5.74 -5.17
C ALA A 70 -12.09 7.10 -4.79
N PHE A 71 -12.61 7.24 -3.55
CA PHE A 71 -13.10 8.50 -3.02
C PHE A 71 -12.02 9.59 -2.99
N ILE A 72 -10.81 9.26 -2.52
CA ILE A 72 -9.68 10.20 -2.51
C ILE A 72 -9.32 10.63 -3.94
N ILE A 73 -9.22 9.70 -4.88
CA ILE A 73 -8.88 10.00 -6.28
C ILE A 73 -9.92 10.91 -6.91
N ILE A 74 -11.21 10.63 -6.71
CA ILE A 74 -12.31 11.45 -7.23
C ILE A 74 -12.19 12.89 -6.70
N ILE A 75 -11.94 13.06 -5.40
CA ILE A 75 -11.76 14.41 -4.81
C ILE A 75 -10.58 15.13 -5.44
N VAL A 76 -9.44 14.45 -5.59
CA VAL A 76 -8.23 15.04 -6.18
C VAL A 76 -8.46 15.47 -7.63
N GLU A 77 -9.12 14.64 -8.43
CA GLU A 77 -9.46 14.95 -9.83
C GLU A 77 -10.50 16.09 -9.94
N MET A 78 -11.44 16.20 -9.00
CA MET A 78 -12.41 17.30 -8.99
C MET A 78 -11.77 18.64 -8.61
N PHE A 79 -10.72 18.62 -7.79
CA PHE A 79 -10.07 19.83 -7.26
C PHE A 79 -8.98 20.37 -8.19
N PHE A 80 -8.18 19.49 -8.80
CA PHE A 80 -7.05 19.89 -9.64
C PHE A 80 -7.31 19.62 -11.12
N ALA A 81 -6.78 20.48 -11.99
CA ALA A 81 -6.75 20.19 -13.41
C ALA A 81 -5.70 19.11 -13.72
N LYS A 82 -5.95 18.24 -14.70
CA LYS A 82 -5.01 17.16 -15.07
C LYS A 82 -3.61 17.65 -15.43
N ALA A 83 -3.50 18.85 -16.02
CA ALA A 83 -2.23 19.46 -16.36
C ALA A 83 -1.39 19.88 -15.15
N SER A 84 -2.00 20.13 -13.98
CA SER A 84 -1.28 20.53 -12.77
C SER A 84 -0.85 19.35 -11.90
N LEU A 85 -1.50 18.18 -12.02
CA LEU A 85 -1.20 16.99 -11.22
C LEU A 85 0.26 16.52 -11.29
N PRO A 86 0.99 16.55 -12.43
CA PRO A 86 2.39 16.14 -12.49
C PRO A 86 3.34 17.00 -11.63
N TYR A 87 2.94 18.22 -11.29
CA TYR A 87 3.74 19.16 -10.50
C TYR A 87 3.39 19.13 -9.01
N LEU A 88 2.39 18.33 -8.62
CA LEU A 88 1.90 18.21 -7.25
C LEU A 88 2.34 16.87 -6.65
N THR A 89 3.33 16.92 -5.76
CA THR A 89 3.84 15.71 -5.09
C THR A 89 2.81 15.09 -4.14
N GLU A 90 2.00 15.91 -3.47
CA GLU A 90 1.13 15.49 -2.36
C GLU A 90 -0.27 16.15 -2.44
N PRO A 91 -1.09 15.83 -3.47
CA PRO A 91 -2.32 16.57 -3.78
C PRO A 91 -3.32 16.62 -2.62
N VAL A 92 -3.44 15.53 -1.84
CA VAL A 92 -4.35 15.46 -0.69
C VAL A 92 -3.98 16.49 0.39
N LEU A 93 -2.68 16.63 0.69
CA LEU A 93 -2.22 17.60 1.70
C LEU A 93 -2.42 19.05 1.23
N TYR A 94 -2.26 19.32 -0.07
CA TYR A 94 -2.57 20.63 -0.64
C TYR A 94 -4.05 20.99 -0.50
N ILE A 95 -4.96 20.04 -0.75
CA ILE A 95 -6.41 20.25 -0.55
C ILE A 95 -6.69 20.55 0.93
N LEU A 96 -6.17 19.74 1.85
CA LEU A 96 -6.40 19.94 3.29
C LEU A 96 -5.84 21.25 3.81
N LYS A 97 -4.71 21.72 3.27
CA LYS A 97 -4.15 23.04 3.59
C LYS A 97 -5.02 24.20 3.11
N SER A 98 -5.78 24.00 2.02
CA SER A 98 -6.67 25.03 1.47
C SER A 98 -8.00 25.15 2.22
N ILE A 99 -8.36 24.16 3.04
CA ILE A 99 -9.61 24.13 3.80
C ILE A 99 -9.35 24.69 5.20
N GLU A 100 -9.85 25.90 5.45
CA GLU A 100 -9.89 26.48 6.79
C GLU A 100 -11.15 25.99 7.52
N VAL A 101 -10.98 25.21 8.58
CA VAL A 101 -12.08 24.83 9.48
C VAL A 101 -11.99 25.57 10.80
N THR A 102 -13.14 25.86 11.40
CA THR A 102 -13.25 26.60 12.66
C THR A 102 -12.76 25.81 13.88
N PHE A 103 -12.74 24.48 13.82
CA PHE A 103 -12.41 23.61 14.95
C PHE A 103 -10.89 23.29 15.06
N VAL A 104 -10.15 23.28 13.96
CA VAL A 104 -8.71 22.94 13.92
C VAL A 104 -7.98 23.88 12.96
N LYS A 105 -7.03 24.64 13.50
CA LYS A 105 -6.24 25.65 12.74
C LYS A 105 -5.40 25.04 11.60
N ARG A 106 -5.08 23.75 11.67
CA ARG A 106 -4.19 22.99 10.77
C ARG A 106 -4.68 21.54 10.59
N LEU A 107 -5.72 21.33 9.77
CA LEU A 107 -6.24 19.98 9.46
C LEU A 107 -5.21 19.10 8.73
N ASP A 108 -4.39 19.73 7.90
CA ASP A 108 -3.24 19.13 7.22
C ASP A 108 -2.33 18.35 8.19
N ILE A 109 -1.98 18.93 9.34
CA ILE A 109 -1.13 18.27 10.35
C ILE A 109 -1.81 17.03 10.91
N PHE A 110 -3.10 17.11 11.23
CA PHE A 110 -3.84 16.00 11.83
C PHE A 110 -3.86 14.79 10.90
N PHE A 111 -4.16 15.02 9.61
CA PHE A 111 -4.11 13.98 8.59
C PHE A 111 -2.69 13.43 8.40
N LEU A 112 -1.67 14.29 8.41
CA LEU A 112 -0.28 13.87 8.29
C LEU A 112 0.12 12.93 9.44
N TYR A 113 -0.25 13.22 10.68
CA TYR A 113 0.01 12.32 11.80
C TYR A 113 -0.74 10.98 11.69
N MET A 114 -2.00 11.01 11.26
CA MET A 114 -2.77 9.80 11.04
C MET A 114 -2.11 8.90 9.97
N TRP A 115 -1.66 9.51 8.87
CA TRP A 115 -1.01 8.79 7.78
C TRP A 115 0.37 8.26 8.18
N LEU A 116 1.11 9.02 9.00
CA LEU A 116 2.38 8.61 9.55
C LEU A 116 2.22 7.42 10.50
N ALA A 117 1.20 7.43 11.36
CA ALA A 117 0.87 6.29 12.22
C ALA A 117 0.54 5.04 11.39
N TRP A 118 -0.28 5.18 10.33
CA TRP A 118 -0.57 4.09 9.41
C TRP A 118 0.69 3.52 8.73
N SER A 119 1.60 4.41 8.33
CA SER A 119 2.88 4.03 7.72
C SER A 119 3.78 3.25 8.68
N ILE A 120 3.88 3.69 9.94
CA ILE A 120 4.64 2.98 10.99
C ILE A 120 4.06 1.57 11.20
N ILE A 121 2.73 1.45 11.31
CA ILE A 121 2.06 0.16 11.49
C ILE A 121 2.35 -0.76 10.30
N SER A 122 2.23 -0.23 9.08
CA SER A 122 2.47 -0.99 7.84
C SER A 122 3.92 -1.50 7.76
N CYS A 123 4.91 -0.64 8.02
CA CYS A 123 6.32 -1.03 8.07
C CYS A 123 6.58 -2.08 9.16
N SER A 124 5.97 -1.90 10.34
CA SER A 124 6.10 -2.85 11.46
C SER A 124 5.50 -4.22 11.12
N LEU A 125 4.37 -4.26 10.41
CA LEU A 125 3.75 -5.49 9.95
C LEU A 125 4.63 -6.23 8.93
N ILE A 126 5.30 -5.54 8.01
CA ILE A 126 6.24 -6.17 7.07
C ILE A 126 7.40 -6.83 7.83
N VAL A 127 8.01 -6.11 8.78
CA VAL A 127 9.09 -6.65 9.62
C VAL A 127 8.61 -7.86 10.43
N PHE A 128 7.41 -7.78 10.98
CA PHE A 128 6.79 -8.87 11.72
C PHE A 128 6.55 -10.12 10.86
N ASN A 129 6.06 -9.94 9.63
CA ASN A 129 5.90 -11.03 8.66
C ASN A 129 7.23 -11.73 8.34
N ILE A 130 8.28 -10.95 8.07
CA ILE A 130 9.63 -11.48 7.84
C ILE A 130 10.11 -12.26 9.07
N ARG A 131 9.93 -11.69 10.26
CA ARG A 131 10.34 -12.31 11.52
C ARG A 131 9.66 -13.67 11.71
N ILE A 132 8.35 -13.73 11.56
CA ILE A 132 7.59 -14.96 11.72
C ILE A 132 8.01 -16.02 10.69
N VAL A 133 8.16 -15.66 9.41
CA VAL A 133 8.49 -16.64 8.37
C VAL A 133 9.92 -17.15 8.51
N TYR A 134 10.87 -16.26 8.82
CA TYR A 134 12.29 -16.58 8.78
C TYR A 134 12.81 -17.18 10.09
N PHE A 135 12.35 -16.69 11.25
CA PHE A 135 12.90 -17.05 12.56
C PHE A 135 12.12 -18.16 13.29
N GLN A 136 11.03 -18.67 12.71
CA GLN A 136 10.31 -19.81 13.28
C GLN A 136 11.01 -21.15 13.03
N LYS A 137 11.93 -21.22 12.06
CA LYS A 137 12.75 -22.44 11.85
C LYS A 137 13.93 -22.45 12.82
N GLU A 138 14.20 -23.59 13.44
CA GLU A 138 15.43 -23.75 14.21
C GLU A 138 16.65 -23.58 13.31
N ARG A 139 17.57 -22.72 13.73
CA ARG A 139 18.78 -22.35 12.98
C ARG A 139 19.97 -22.31 13.91
N LYS A 140 21.16 -22.58 13.35
CA LYS A 140 22.43 -22.57 14.08
C LYS A 140 22.79 -21.18 14.65
N HIS A 141 22.43 -20.09 13.98
CA HIS A 141 22.80 -18.73 14.39
C HIS A 141 21.64 -17.72 14.28
N PRO A 142 20.62 -17.80 15.15
CA PRO A 142 19.43 -16.92 15.08
C PRO A 142 19.77 -15.47 15.42
N LYS A 143 20.71 -15.22 16.34
CA LYS A 143 21.13 -13.87 16.73
C LYS A 143 21.79 -13.09 15.58
N LEU A 144 22.62 -13.76 14.78
CA LEU A 144 23.29 -13.16 13.62
C LEU A 144 22.27 -12.74 12.55
N ALA A 145 21.31 -13.61 12.23
CA ALA A 145 20.25 -13.26 11.30
C ALA A 145 19.42 -12.05 11.77
N MET A 146 19.15 -11.95 13.07
CA MET A 146 18.43 -10.80 13.63
C MET A 146 19.26 -9.52 13.55
N ALA A 147 20.57 -9.60 13.82
CA ALA A 147 21.48 -8.47 13.66
C ALA A 147 21.52 -7.97 12.21
N VAL A 148 21.62 -8.88 11.23
CA VAL A 148 21.59 -8.54 9.80
C VAL A 148 20.29 -7.84 9.43
N LEU A 149 19.14 -8.32 9.92
CA LEU A 149 17.85 -7.68 9.66
C LEU A 149 17.80 -6.24 10.20
N HIS A 150 18.28 -5.98 11.41
CA HIS A 150 18.33 -4.62 11.95
C HIS A 150 19.30 -3.71 11.21
N ILE A 151 20.47 -4.23 10.82
CA ILE A 151 21.44 -3.48 10.01
C ILE A 151 20.83 -3.10 8.67
N LEU A 152 20.12 -4.03 8.01
CA LEU A 152 19.42 -3.77 6.76
C LEU A 152 18.34 -2.69 6.94
N LEU A 153 17.53 -2.76 8.01
CA LEU A 153 16.52 -1.75 8.31
C LEU A 153 17.14 -0.36 8.56
N PHE A 154 18.25 -0.31 9.29
CA PHE A 154 18.95 0.94 9.57
C PHE A 154 19.52 1.57 8.29
N ILE A 155 20.23 0.79 7.47
CA ILE A 155 20.76 1.25 6.17
C ILE A 155 19.62 1.68 5.24
N GLY A 156 18.54 0.89 5.20
CA GLY A 156 17.33 1.22 4.44
C GLY A 156 16.75 2.56 4.85
N SER A 157 16.63 2.82 6.16
CA SER A 157 16.11 4.09 6.69
C SER A 157 16.97 5.30 6.31
N ILE A 158 18.29 5.17 6.23
CA ILE A 158 19.18 6.25 5.78
C ILE A 158 18.87 6.61 4.31
N GLY A 159 18.54 5.62 3.48
CA GLY A 159 18.14 5.83 2.10
C GLY A 159 16.90 6.71 1.92
N PHE A 160 16.00 6.75 2.92
CA PHE A 160 14.79 7.57 2.90
C PHE A 160 15.01 9.05 3.25
N LEU A 161 16.21 9.45 3.69
CA LEU A 161 16.49 10.86 4.04
C LEU A 161 16.56 11.77 2.82
N ASN A 162 16.82 11.22 1.63
CA ASN A 162 16.94 11.99 0.40
C ASN A 162 15.64 11.92 -0.42
N ILE A 163 15.03 13.07 -0.70
CA ILE A 163 13.79 13.16 -1.48
C ILE A 163 13.91 12.47 -2.86
N ARG A 164 15.07 12.58 -3.52
CA ARG A 164 15.32 11.93 -4.81
C ARG A 164 15.30 10.41 -4.70
N SER A 165 15.81 9.87 -3.60
CA SER A 165 15.75 8.43 -3.33
C SER A 165 14.31 7.98 -3.06
N VAL A 166 13.52 8.79 -2.36
CA VAL A 166 12.10 8.50 -2.09
C VAL A 166 11.28 8.51 -3.39
N GLU A 167 11.49 9.50 -4.26
CA GLU A 167 10.85 9.56 -5.59
C GLU A 167 11.24 8.36 -6.45
N PHE A 168 12.54 8.01 -6.48
CA PHE A 168 13.01 6.84 -7.20
C PHE A 168 12.36 5.55 -6.67
N ILE A 169 12.30 5.37 -5.35
CA ILE A 169 11.63 4.20 -4.75
C ILE A 169 10.16 4.19 -5.14
N ARG A 170 9.44 5.32 -4.99
CA ARG A 170 8.01 5.43 -5.34
C ARG A 170 7.74 5.02 -6.78
N ASP A 171 8.55 5.50 -7.71
CA ASP A 171 8.32 5.29 -9.14
C ASP A 171 8.69 3.86 -9.58
N ASN A 172 9.63 3.21 -8.89
CA ASN A 172 10.07 1.84 -9.20
C ASN A 172 9.34 0.76 -8.38
N PHE A 173 8.73 1.14 -7.25
CA PHE A 173 8.11 0.20 -6.31
C PHE A 173 7.03 -0.69 -6.95
N PRO A 174 6.09 -0.19 -7.77
CA PRO A 174 5.07 -1.04 -8.40
C PRO A 174 5.67 -2.15 -9.27
N TYR A 175 6.74 -1.84 -10.01
CA TYR A 175 7.39 -2.79 -10.91
C TYR A 175 8.10 -3.92 -10.15
N LEU A 176 8.58 -3.66 -8.93
CA LEU A 176 9.18 -4.68 -8.07
C LEU A 176 8.12 -5.45 -7.27
N TYR A 177 7.11 -4.75 -6.74
CA TYR A 177 6.11 -5.30 -5.84
C TYR A 177 5.17 -6.30 -6.54
N ILE A 178 4.64 -5.95 -7.72
CA ILE A 178 3.68 -6.76 -8.46
C ILE A 178 4.21 -8.17 -8.80
N PRO A 179 5.41 -8.36 -9.37
CA PRO A 179 5.90 -9.70 -9.63
C PRO A 179 6.10 -10.49 -8.33
N ILE A 180 6.57 -9.86 -7.25
CA ILE A 180 6.78 -10.53 -5.96
C ILE A 180 5.46 -11.08 -5.39
N THR A 181 4.38 -10.30 -5.44
CA THR A 181 3.07 -10.74 -4.90
C THR A 181 2.44 -11.84 -5.73
N VAL A 182 2.51 -11.76 -7.05
CA VAL A 182 2.01 -12.79 -7.95
C VAL A 182 2.79 -14.08 -7.76
N LEU A 183 4.14 -14.00 -7.74
CA LEU A 183 5.00 -15.16 -7.51
C LEU A 183 4.73 -15.80 -6.14
N LEU A 184 4.60 -14.99 -5.08
CA LEU A 184 4.29 -15.48 -3.74
C LEU A 184 2.95 -16.22 -3.72
N SER A 185 1.92 -15.68 -4.38
CA SER A 185 0.61 -16.31 -4.49
C SER A 185 0.68 -17.67 -5.22
N ILE A 186 1.41 -17.74 -6.33
CA ILE A 186 1.61 -18.99 -7.09
C ILE A 186 2.35 -20.03 -6.24
N ILE A 187 3.43 -19.63 -5.56
CA ILE A 187 4.21 -20.51 -4.68
C ILE A 187 3.32 -21.11 -3.59
N VAL A 188 2.46 -20.29 -2.98
CA VAL A 188 1.54 -20.70 -1.92
C VAL A 188 0.48 -21.69 -2.45
N ILE A 189 -0.10 -21.44 -3.63
CA ILE A 189 -1.04 -22.36 -4.27
C ILE A 189 -0.35 -23.71 -4.58
N TRP A 190 0.87 -23.66 -5.12
CA TRP A 190 1.60 -24.87 -5.48
C TRP A 190 2.02 -25.70 -4.26
N THR A 191 2.44 -25.04 -3.17
CA THR A 191 2.78 -25.73 -1.92
C THR A 191 1.57 -26.33 -1.22
N ASN A 192 0.41 -25.68 -1.28
CA ASN A 192 -0.86 -26.27 -0.80
C ASN A 192 -1.22 -27.53 -1.61
N LYS A 193 -1.21 -27.44 -2.94
CA LYS A 193 -1.51 -28.60 -3.82
C LYS A 193 -0.59 -29.79 -3.56
N ARG A 194 0.70 -29.55 -3.26
CA ARG A 194 1.65 -30.61 -2.89
C ARG A 194 1.39 -31.20 -1.50
N ARG A 195 0.79 -30.45 -0.57
CA ARG A 195 0.47 -30.93 0.78
C ARG A 195 -0.72 -31.88 0.74
N ASP A 196 -1.75 -31.58 -0.04
CA ASP A 196 -2.91 -32.46 -0.23
C ASP A 196 -2.50 -33.81 -0.84
N THR A 197 -1.55 -33.83 -1.79
CA THR A 197 -1.03 -35.09 -2.37
C THR A 197 -0.20 -35.95 -1.42
N LYS A 198 0.31 -35.38 -0.31
CA LYS A 198 1.13 -36.13 0.66
C LYS A 198 0.32 -36.76 1.79
N CYS A 199 -0.92 -36.31 2.02
CA CYS A 199 -1.82 -36.87 3.03
C CYS A 199 -2.69 -38.03 2.50
N VAL A 200 -2.52 -38.44 1.23
CA VAL A 200 -3.19 -39.60 0.61
C VAL A 200 -2.24 -40.82 0.57
N LYS A 201 -1.43 -41.02 1.61
CA LYS A 201 -0.64 -42.24 1.79
C LYS A 201 -0.73 -42.73 3.22
#